data_AF-A0A938Q4N3-F1
#
_entry.id   AF-A0A938Q4N3-F1
#
_cell.length_a   1.000
_cell.length_b   1.000
_cell.length_c   1.000
_cell.angle_alpha   90.00
_cell.angle_beta   90.00
_cell.angle_gamma   90.00
#
_symmetry.space_group_name_H-M   'P 1'
#
loop_
_entity.id
_entity.type
_entity.pdbx_description
1 polymer ?
#
loop_
_entity_poly.entity_id
_entity_poly.type
_entity_poly.pdbx_seq_one_letter_code
_entity_poly.pdbx_strand_id
1 'polypeptide(L)'
;MLKNKAPIIVVLNEVYSDGVGDFEHFRTIMAHLLTQEEFKDYHFVGIVGYASRKIYQLGHKIDESATHRLNQRLLKECHEIATPFQNFEYVIGQIHSDTLKSEAILRNIQLAEQILIVSFGFYIEQMYGKHVSSNTIVKYIGEHESLEALAKLGNEKKCLTRSLGLTSGCYGLKIGTATHHSQEQLYEIIQSYDPEFTSKILEVFGHENIADFFEEYLCIPAYYNTGESFAKFIQVIVTNPHMTKDKKICFYQTGLKEANLISMLNEYELEFISSQTTQLIQSDTQHINAAPIKIMHGFRVSDECYTALMQLAGIAGVSGDNSLEKAISLNVLPCYISTNEKEFKTLPEIQRITQLAQISIPKSVRRSFHIYFDPDIYHEGYEKSHPFNEINFQEMKKYWPIVVDYLRENYNFYNCLNTILKEKTEIFSNIKPILFRQLTRIKENTKHIIYSGVNSIAPPPNRPENK
;
A
#
# COMPACT_ATOMS: atom_id res chain seq x y z
N MET A 1 40.68 19.57 -18.15
CA MET A 1 40.20 18.43 -17.33
C MET A 1 39.04 18.93 -16.48
N LEU A 2 37.81 18.74 -16.95
CA LEU A 2 36.61 19.00 -16.12
C LEU A 2 36.62 17.93 -15.03
N LYS A 3 36.75 18.31 -13.75
CA LYS A 3 36.45 17.39 -12.64
C LYS A 3 35.03 16.87 -12.91
N ASN A 4 34.88 15.57 -13.13
CA ASN A 4 33.57 14.93 -13.27
C ASN A 4 32.77 15.26 -12.01
N LYS A 5 31.88 16.25 -12.10
CA LYS A 5 30.93 16.54 -11.04
C LYS A 5 29.95 15.37 -11.01
N ALA A 6 29.66 14.87 -9.81
CA ALA A 6 28.65 13.83 -9.60
C ALA A 6 27.36 14.18 -10.35
N PRO A 7 26.72 13.23 -11.04
CA PRO A 7 25.41 13.45 -11.66
C PRO A 7 24.39 13.92 -10.62
N ILE A 8 23.64 14.97 -10.95
CA ILE A 8 22.61 15.52 -10.07
C ILE A 8 21.27 14.86 -10.42
N ILE A 9 20.67 14.21 -9.42
CA ILE A 9 19.30 13.70 -9.48
C ILE A 9 18.43 14.55 -8.55
N VAL A 10 17.40 15.18 -9.11
CA VAL A 10 16.40 15.88 -8.32
C VAL A 10 15.22 14.96 -8.06
N VAL A 11 14.75 14.88 -6.82
CA VAL A 11 13.54 14.14 -6.44
C VAL A 11 12.51 15.13 -5.91
N LEU A 12 11.40 15.25 -6.62
CA LEU A 12 10.30 16.17 -6.35
C LEU A 12 9.16 15.42 -5.69
N ASN A 13 8.66 15.94 -4.57
CA ASN A 13 7.47 15.43 -3.90
C ASN A 13 6.57 16.59 -3.47
N GLU A 14 5.27 16.46 -3.75
CA GLU A 14 4.25 17.40 -3.32
C GLU A 14 3.38 16.73 -2.26
N VAL A 15 3.18 17.44 -1.14
CA VAL A 15 2.47 16.96 0.05
C VAL A 15 1.25 17.83 0.31
N TYR A 16 0.06 17.24 0.29
CA TYR A 16 -1.18 17.94 0.71
C TYR A 16 -1.38 17.87 2.23
N SER A 17 -2.25 18.72 2.80
CA SER A 17 -2.43 18.82 4.27
C SER A 17 -2.83 17.53 4.99
N ASP A 18 -3.37 16.54 4.28
CA ASP A 18 -3.65 15.20 4.80
C ASP A 18 -2.54 14.18 4.49
N GLY A 19 -1.61 14.53 3.59
CA GLY A 19 -0.69 13.65 2.87
C GLY A 19 0.59 13.28 3.62
N VAL A 20 0.47 12.84 4.87
CA VAL A 20 1.57 12.09 5.51
C VAL A 20 1.95 10.89 4.63
N GLY A 21 0.97 10.27 3.98
CA GLY A 21 1.20 9.20 3.00
C GLY A 21 2.13 9.63 1.87
N ASP A 22 1.85 10.76 1.21
CA ASP A 22 2.62 11.27 0.06
C ASP A 22 4.09 11.50 0.43
N PHE A 23 4.34 12.03 1.63
CA PHE A 23 5.70 12.20 2.12
C PHE A 23 6.37 10.87 2.47
N GLU A 24 5.62 9.90 3.00
CA GLU A 24 6.14 8.55 3.26
C GLU A 24 6.59 7.84 1.96
N HIS A 25 5.90 8.07 0.83
CA HIS A 25 6.39 7.63 -0.49
C HIS A 25 7.77 8.22 -0.80
N PHE A 26 7.94 9.53 -0.65
CA PHE A 26 9.25 10.17 -0.84
C PHE A 26 10.32 9.62 0.11
N ARG A 27 10.02 9.57 1.41
CA ARG A 27 10.94 9.12 2.46
C ARG A 27 11.47 7.72 2.19
N THR A 28 10.57 6.78 1.92
CA THR A 28 10.93 5.36 1.71
C THR A 28 11.75 5.16 0.44
N ILE A 29 11.41 5.87 -0.65
CA ILE A 29 12.19 5.82 -1.89
C ILE A 29 13.58 6.43 -1.70
N MET A 30 13.67 7.60 -1.05
CA MET A 30 14.96 8.26 -0.80
C MET A 30 15.86 7.43 0.11
N ALA A 31 15.34 6.89 1.21
CA ALA A 31 16.09 6.02 2.10
C ALA A 31 16.64 4.79 1.37
N HIS A 32 15.85 4.21 0.45
CA HIS A 32 16.32 3.11 -0.37
C HIS A 32 17.43 3.55 -1.34
N LEU A 33 17.23 4.64 -2.08
CA LEU A 33 18.22 5.14 -3.05
C LEU A 33 19.57 5.48 -2.39
N LEU A 34 19.55 6.14 -1.23
CA LEU A 34 20.75 6.59 -0.54
C LEU A 34 21.56 5.43 0.09
N THR A 35 20.92 4.29 0.35
CA THR A 35 21.59 3.11 0.94
C THR A 35 22.19 2.16 -0.10
N GLN A 36 21.90 2.33 -1.39
CA GLN A 36 22.47 1.46 -2.42
C GLN A 36 23.87 1.93 -2.83
N GLU A 37 24.84 1.01 -2.74
CA GLU A 37 26.23 1.23 -3.17
C GLU A 37 26.33 1.70 -4.64
N GLU A 38 25.42 1.24 -5.49
CA GLU A 38 25.36 1.60 -6.90
C GLU A 38 25.02 3.09 -7.13
N PHE A 39 24.41 3.76 -6.16
CA PHE A 39 24.00 5.16 -6.27
C PHE A 39 24.88 6.14 -5.47
N LYS A 40 25.97 5.67 -4.87
CA LYS A 40 26.86 6.52 -4.03
C LYS A 40 27.51 7.68 -4.77
N ASP A 41 27.73 7.53 -6.09
CA ASP A 41 28.40 8.53 -6.92
C ASP A 41 27.43 9.59 -7.48
N TYR A 42 26.14 9.47 -7.16
CA TYR A 42 25.12 10.46 -7.49
C TYR A 42 24.99 11.49 -6.38
N HIS A 43 24.66 12.71 -6.76
CA HIS A 43 24.25 13.76 -5.84
C HIS A 43 22.73 13.92 -5.92
N PHE A 44 22.05 13.69 -4.80
CA PHE A 44 20.59 13.77 -4.72
C PHE A 44 20.15 15.10 -4.13
N VAL A 45 19.14 15.70 -4.74
CA VAL A 45 18.49 16.93 -4.25
C VAL A 45 17.00 16.66 -4.07
N GLY A 46 16.55 16.55 -2.83
CA GLY A 46 15.15 16.40 -2.48
C GLY A 46 14.44 17.75 -2.43
N ILE A 47 13.33 17.91 -3.13
CA ILE A 47 12.50 19.12 -3.06
C ILE A 47 11.09 18.69 -2.68
N VAL A 48 10.69 19.09 -1.47
CA VAL A 48 9.38 18.75 -0.90
C VAL A 48 8.57 20.03 -0.81
N GLY A 49 7.55 20.13 -1.66
CA GLY A 49 6.59 21.22 -1.62
C GLY A 49 5.36 20.80 -0.83
N TYR A 50 4.89 21.62 0.11
CA TYR A 50 3.66 21.34 0.84
C TYR A 50 2.58 22.41 0.62
N ALA A 51 1.31 21.99 0.60
CA ALA A 51 0.16 22.90 0.53
C ALA A 51 -0.95 22.50 1.50
N SER A 52 -1.57 23.49 2.14
CA SER A 52 -2.75 23.23 2.97
C SER A 52 -3.99 23.02 2.08
N ARG A 53 -4.74 21.89 2.18
CA ARG A 53 -5.98 21.67 1.38
C ARG A 53 -6.99 22.80 1.52
N LYS A 54 -7.02 23.49 2.68
CA LYS A 54 -7.89 24.66 2.91
C LYS A 54 -7.66 25.80 1.91
N ILE A 55 -6.46 25.88 1.33
CA ILE A 55 -6.10 26.88 0.31
C ILE A 55 -6.79 26.57 -1.03
N TYR A 56 -6.98 25.29 -1.37
CA TYR A 56 -7.41 24.90 -2.71
C TYR A 56 -8.92 24.81 -2.90
N GLN A 57 -9.70 24.49 -1.87
CA GLN A 57 -11.12 24.18 -2.06
C GLN A 57 -12.09 25.26 -1.56
N LEU A 58 -11.71 26.19 -0.68
CA LEU A 58 -12.73 26.98 0.04
C LEU A 58 -12.43 28.47 0.32
N GLY A 59 -11.33 29.06 -0.17
CA GLY A 59 -11.06 30.50 0.08
C GLY A 59 -11.02 30.88 1.57
N HIS A 60 -10.81 29.92 2.47
CA HIS A 60 -10.77 30.11 3.91
C HIS A 60 -9.35 30.45 4.40
N LYS A 61 -9.29 31.16 5.54
CA LYS A 61 -8.04 31.50 6.23
C LYS A 61 -7.16 30.25 6.41
N ILE A 62 -5.90 30.39 5.99
CA ILE A 62 -4.85 29.40 6.22
C ILE A 62 -4.76 29.16 7.73
N ASP A 63 -4.88 27.89 8.15
CA ASP A 63 -4.51 27.52 9.52
C ASP A 63 -2.99 27.49 9.59
N GLU A 64 -2.41 28.63 9.93
CA GLU A 64 -0.96 28.83 10.06
C GLU A 64 -0.37 27.85 11.09
N SER A 65 -1.11 27.50 12.14
CA SER A 65 -0.67 26.57 13.18
C SER A 65 -0.51 25.15 12.65
N ALA A 66 -1.49 24.66 11.85
CA ALA A 66 -1.43 23.34 11.24
C ALA A 66 -0.32 23.27 10.19
N THR A 67 -0.16 24.33 9.41
CA THR A 67 0.89 24.45 8.38
C THR A 67 2.28 24.47 9.02
N HIS A 68 2.46 25.19 10.12
CA HIS A 68 3.71 25.21 10.88
C HIS A 68 4.05 23.83 11.47
N ARG A 69 3.08 23.14 12.09
CA ARG A 69 3.28 21.78 12.61
C ARG A 69 3.69 20.80 11.53
N LEU A 70 3.05 20.85 10.36
CA LEU A 70 3.41 20.01 9.21
C LEU A 70 4.85 20.30 8.76
N ASN A 71 5.21 21.58 8.59
CA ASN A 71 6.57 21.96 8.18
C ASN A 71 7.63 21.46 9.18
N GLN A 72 7.41 21.64 10.49
CA GLN A 72 8.35 21.16 11.51
C GLN A 72 8.51 19.64 11.47
N ARG A 73 7.42 18.90 11.26
CA ARG A 73 7.45 17.46 11.11
C ARG A 73 8.25 17.04 9.88
N LEU A 74 7.95 17.59 8.71
CA LEU A 74 8.66 17.29 7.46
C LEU A 74 10.15 17.62 7.56
N LEU A 75 10.50 18.75 8.19
CA LEU A 75 11.90 19.15 8.42
C LEU A 75 12.64 18.13 9.28
N LYS A 76 12.02 17.68 10.38
CA LYS A 76 12.59 16.65 11.26
C LYS A 76 12.83 15.35 10.47
N GLU A 77 11.81 14.85 9.78
CA GLU A 77 11.89 13.57 9.06
C GLU A 77 12.88 13.63 7.88
N CYS A 78 12.92 14.71 7.09
CA CYS A 78 13.94 14.90 6.06
C CYS A 78 15.36 14.97 6.65
N HIS A 79 15.53 15.63 7.79
CA HIS A 79 16.82 15.72 8.46
C HIS A 79 17.31 14.34 8.91
N GLU A 80 16.41 13.51 9.46
CA GLU A 80 16.71 12.13 9.85
C GLU A 80 17.16 11.27 8.66
N ILE A 81 16.50 11.43 7.50
CA ILE A 81 16.93 10.78 6.25
C ILE A 81 18.32 11.25 5.83
N ALA A 82 18.59 12.57 5.91
CA ALA A 82 19.81 13.16 5.35
C ALA A 82 21.05 13.03 6.23
N THR A 83 20.89 12.98 7.55
CA THR A 83 22.00 12.94 8.51
C THR A 83 23.08 11.89 8.18
N PRO A 84 22.74 10.66 7.71
CA PRO A 84 23.75 9.66 7.38
C PRO A 84 24.46 9.87 6.02
N PHE A 85 24.00 10.79 5.16
CA PHE A 85 24.41 10.84 3.75
C PHE A 85 24.92 12.22 3.33
N GLN A 86 26.21 12.30 3.02
CA GLN A 86 26.87 13.55 2.59
C GLN A 86 26.49 13.97 1.16
N ASN A 87 25.94 13.06 0.36
CA ASN A 87 25.56 13.30 -1.04
C ASN A 87 24.08 13.66 -1.21
N PHE A 88 23.36 13.91 -0.13
CA PHE A 88 21.95 14.29 -0.16
C PHE A 88 21.73 15.69 0.43
N GLU A 89 21.11 16.55 -0.36
CA GLU A 89 20.60 17.85 0.07
C GLU A 89 19.09 17.87 -0.06
N TYR A 90 18.40 18.65 0.77
CA TYR A 90 16.95 18.78 0.69
C TYR A 90 16.48 20.21 0.91
N VAL A 91 15.35 20.54 0.30
CA VAL A 91 14.61 21.78 0.53
C VAL A 91 13.15 21.46 0.78
N ILE A 92 12.60 22.04 1.84
CA ILE A 92 11.18 21.96 2.18
C ILE A 92 10.61 23.37 2.15
N GLY A 93 9.45 23.54 1.50
CA GLY A 93 8.79 24.83 1.46
C GLY A 93 7.34 24.73 1.07
N GLN A 94 6.57 25.77 1.42
CA GLN A 94 5.21 25.88 0.93
C GLN A 94 5.24 26.12 -0.59
N ILE A 95 4.36 25.47 -1.36
CA ILE A 95 4.37 25.53 -2.85
C ILE A 95 4.50 26.97 -3.38
N HIS A 96 3.86 27.96 -2.78
CA HIS A 96 3.91 29.35 -3.29
C HIS A 96 4.97 30.25 -2.64
N SER A 97 5.83 29.71 -1.77
CA SER A 97 6.84 30.48 -1.05
C SER A 97 8.05 30.84 -1.91
N ASP A 98 8.80 31.84 -1.46
CA ASP A 98 10.05 32.24 -2.10
C ASP A 98 11.16 31.21 -1.92
N THR A 99 11.09 30.35 -0.89
CA THR A 99 12.02 29.24 -0.68
C THR A 99 12.09 28.33 -1.90
N LEU A 100 10.92 27.94 -2.43
CA LEU A 100 10.82 27.12 -3.64
C LEU A 100 11.14 27.92 -4.92
N LYS A 101 11.13 29.24 -4.87
CA LYS A 101 11.56 30.09 -6.01
C LYS A 101 13.05 30.43 -5.97
N SER A 102 13.80 29.89 -5.02
CA SER A 102 15.21 30.26 -4.84
C SER A 102 16.05 29.90 -6.06
N GLU A 103 17.01 30.78 -6.38
CA GLU A 103 17.93 30.58 -7.51
C GLU A 103 18.75 29.29 -7.37
N ALA A 104 19.04 28.86 -6.14
CA ALA A 104 19.75 27.61 -5.86
C ALA A 104 18.96 26.38 -6.34
N ILE A 105 17.66 26.32 -6.06
CA ILE A 105 16.79 25.24 -6.54
C ILE A 105 16.70 25.26 -8.06
N LEU A 106 16.44 26.44 -8.64
CA LEU A 106 16.35 26.59 -10.10
C LEU A 106 17.64 26.13 -10.79
N ARG A 107 18.79 26.45 -10.20
CA ARG A 107 20.09 25.98 -10.68
C ARG A 107 20.20 24.45 -10.61
N ASN A 108 19.79 23.82 -9.50
CA ASN A 108 19.81 22.36 -9.39
C ASN A 108 18.88 21.68 -10.41
N ILE A 109 17.69 22.23 -10.66
CA ILE A 109 16.77 21.77 -11.71
C ILE A 109 17.41 21.87 -13.10
N GLN A 110 18.07 22.99 -13.41
CA GLN A 110 18.72 23.22 -14.71
C GLN A 110 19.92 22.28 -14.94
N LEU A 111 20.63 21.94 -13.87
CA LEU A 111 21.81 21.06 -13.92
C LEU A 111 21.46 19.57 -13.75
N ALA A 112 20.21 19.24 -13.41
CA ALA A 112 19.78 17.88 -13.17
C ALA A 112 19.93 17.03 -14.44
N GLU A 113 20.57 15.88 -14.31
CA GLU A 113 20.53 14.86 -15.37
C GLU A 113 19.15 14.19 -15.39
N GLN A 114 18.58 13.98 -14.20
CA GLN A 114 17.28 13.35 -14.03
C GLN A 114 16.44 14.07 -12.98
N ILE A 115 15.14 14.13 -13.22
CA ILE A 115 14.14 14.60 -12.28
C ILE A 115 13.16 13.46 -12.04
N LEU A 116 13.07 12.97 -10.81
CA LEU A 116 12.05 12.02 -10.38
C LEU A 116 10.92 12.81 -9.71
N ILE A 117 9.69 12.62 -10.19
CA ILE A 117 8.49 13.19 -9.58
C ILE A 117 7.77 12.05 -8.88
N VAL A 118 7.81 12.05 -7.55
CA VAL A 118 7.13 11.09 -6.68
C VAL A 118 6.01 11.85 -6.00
N SER A 119 4.88 12.05 -6.68
CA SER A 119 3.78 12.82 -6.10
C SER A 119 2.46 12.59 -6.83
N PHE A 120 1.36 12.79 -6.11
CA PHE A 120 0.03 12.93 -6.67
C PHE A 120 -0.18 14.24 -7.47
N GLY A 121 0.57 15.31 -7.18
CA GLY A 121 0.36 16.67 -7.72
C GLY A 121 1.31 17.09 -8.86
N PHE A 122 0.91 18.14 -9.59
CA PHE A 122 1.66 18.70 -10.73
C PHE A 122 2.21 20.12 -10.47
N TYR A 123 2.03 20.72 -9.29
CA TYR A 123 2.32 22.16 -9.12
C TYR A 123 3.82 22.44 -9.11
N ILE A 124 4.58 21.58 -8.44
CA ILE A 124 6.03 21.65 -8.44
C ILE A 124 6.57 21.52 -9.87
N GLU A 125 5.98 20.64 -10.67
CA GLU A 125 6.33 20.51 -12.07
C GLU A 125 5.98 21.77 -12.89
N GLN A 126 4.78 22.34 -12.73
CA GLN A 126 4.40 23.57 -13.43
C GLN A 126 5.35 24.73 -13.12
N MET A 127 5.84 24.80 -11.88
CA MET A 127 6.75 25.84 -11.43
C MET A 127 8.13 25.73 -12.08
N TYR A 128 8.66 24.52 -12.17
CA TYR A 128 10.02 24.27 -12.62
C TYR A 128 10.12 23.81 -14.07
N GLY A 129 9.01 23.41 -14.70
CA GLY A 129 8.96 22.75 -16.01
C GLY A 129 9.62 23.58 -17.12
N LYS A 130 9.52 24.90 -17.05
CA LYS A 130 10.18 25.84 -17.98
C LYS A 130 11.70 25.97 -17.78
N HIS A 131 12.20 25.56 -16.62
CA HIS A 131 13.60 25.61 -16.22
C HIS A 131 14.31 24.26 -16.41
N VAL A 132 13.56 23.18 -16.67
CA VAL A 132 14.13 21.85 -16.97
C VAL A 132 14.92 21.91 -18.28
N SER A 133 16.18 21.48 -18.24
CA SER A 133 17.04 21.40 -19.42
C SER A 133 16.50 20.38 -20.43
N SER A 134 16.72 20.64 -21.72
CA SER A 134 16.32 19.73 -22.82
C SER A 134 17.01 18.36 -22.77
N ASN A 135 18.14 18.27 -22.06
CA ASN A 135 18.88 17.03 -21.84
C ASN A 135 18.44 16.26 -20.59
N THR A 136 17.66 16.88 -19.70
CA THR A 136 17.18 16.24 -18.48
C THR A 136 16.12 15.20 -18.80
N ILE A 137 16.20 14.03 -18.16
CA ILE A 137 15.16 13.01 -18.22
C ILE A 137 14.20 13.22 -17.05
N VAL A 138 12.91 13.39 -17.35
CA VAL A 138 11.89 13.52 -16.31
C VAL A 138 11.20 12.17 -16.16
N LYS A 139 11.02 11.70 -14.92
CA LYS A 139 10.37 10.42 -14.62
C LYS A 139 9.28 10.67 -13.60
N TYR A 140 8.04 10.39 -13.95
CA TYR A 140 6.91 10.49 -13.04
C TYR A 140 6.58 9.11 -12.49
N ILE A 141 6.55 9.02 -11.17
CA ILE A 141 6.23 7.83 -10.37
C ILE A 141 4.96 8.19 -9.58
N GLY A 142 3.81 7.96 -10.21
CA GLY A 142 2.51 8.25 -9.60
C GLY A 142 2.17 7.27 -8.49
N GLU A 143 1.49 7.73 -7.44
CA GLU A 143 1.13 6.88 -6.29
C GLU A 143 0.02 5.89 -6.63
N HIS A 144 -0.96 6.29 -7.43
CA HIS A 144 -2.09 5.43 -7.79
C HIS A 144 -1.96 4.88 -9.21
N GLU A 145 -2.64 3.77 -9.45
CA GLU A 145 -2.86 3.12 -10.74
C GLU A 145 -3.67 4.01 -11.72
N SER A 146 -3.13 5.17 -12.10
CA SER A 146 -3.75 6.11 -13.03
C SER A 146 -2.82 6.42 -14.19
N LEU A 147 -3.26 6.00 -15.37
CA LEU A 147 -2.63 6.37 -16.64
C LEU A 147 -3.02 7.79 -17.08
N GLU A 148 -3.99 8.46 -16.44
CA GLU A 148 -4.44 9.79 -16.86
C GLU A 148 -3.36 10.87 -16.67
N ALA A 149 -2.41 10.66 -15.75
CA ALA A 149 -1.24 11.52 -15.61
C ALA A 149 -0.40 11.58 -16.89
N LEU A 150 -0.35 10.50 -17.69
CA LEU A 150 0.34 10.47 -18.99
C LEU A 150 -0.24 11.46 -20.00
N ALA A 151 -1.55 11.67 -19.97
CA ALA A 151 -2.25 12.49 -20.96
C ALA A 151 -2.05 14.00 -20.74
N LYS A 152 -1.78 14.42 -19.50
CA LYS A 152 -1.61 15.83 -19.13
C LYS A 152 -0.22 16.37 -19.40
N LEU A 153 0.78 15.50 -19.60
CA LEU A 153 2.19 15.87 -19.75
C LEU A 153 2.62 16.20 -21.19
N GLY A 154 1.67 16.29 -22.13
CA GLY A 154 1.83 16.96 -23.42
C GLY A 154 3.13 16.65 -24.19
N ASN A 155 3.12 15.57 -24.98
CA ASN A 155 3.87 15.25 -26.22
C ASN A 155 5.31 15.75 -26.54
N GLU A 156 5.99 16.61 -25.77
CA GLU A 156 7.20 17.29 -26.26
C GLU A 156 8.47 17.10 -25.40
N LYS A 157 8.41 16.35 -24.29
CA LYS A 157 9.59 16.07 -23.46
C LYS A 157 9.81 14.58 -23.22
N LYS A 158 11.08 14.25 -22.97
CA LYS A 158 11.63 12.96 -22.52
C LYS A 158 11.07 12.54 -21.14
N CYS A 159 9.76 12.45 -21.02
CA CYS A 159 9.05 12.10 -19.80
C CYS A 159 8.72 10.60 -19.80
N LEU A 160 9.15 9.89 -18.76
CA LEU A 160 8.80 8.50 -18.51
C LEU A 160 7.83 8.45 -17.35
N THR A 161 6.58 8.09 -17.62
CA THR A 161 5.52 8.10 -16.60
C THR A 161 5.03 6.67 -16.39
N ARG A 162 5.11 6.19 -15.14
CA ARG A 162 4.40 5.00 -14.69
C ARG A 162 3.93 5.19 -13.26
N SER A 163 2.95 4.42 -12.84
CA SER A 163 2.48 4.43 -11.46
C SER A 163 3.07 3.28 -10.65
N LEU A 164 2.93 3.39 -9.33
CA LEU A 164 2.88 2.23 -8.45
C LEU A 164 1.58 1.44 -8.72
N GLY A 165 1.61 0.15 -8.41
CA GLY A 165 0.47 -0.75 -8.64
C GLY A 165 0.85 -2.13 -9.15
N LEU A 166 -0.16 -2.99 -9.24
CA LEU A 166 -0.05 -4.39 -9.68
C LEU A 166 -0.46 -4.60 -11.14
N THR A 167 -1.13 -3.62 -11.76
CA THR A 167 -1.56 -3.74 -13.16
C THR A 167 -0.39 -3.69 -14.15
N SER A 168 -0.66 -4.17 -15.38
CA SER A 168 0.32 -4.15 -16.46
C SER A 168 0.78 -2.72 -16.78
N GLY A 169 2.09 -2.47 -16.65
CA GLY A 169 2.70 -1.17 -16.94
C GLY A 169 3.05 -0.35 -15.70
N CYS A 170 2.62 -0.79 -14.51
CA CYS A 170 3.08 -0.22 -13.24
C CYS A 170 4.49 -0.69 -12.86
N TYR A 171 5.11 -0.02 -11.89
CA TYR A 171 6.40 -0.42 -11.33
C TYR A 171 6.31 -1.43 -10.18
N GLY A 172 5.10 -1.79 -9.72
CA GLY A 172 4.90 -2.63 -8.54
C GLY A 172 4.48 -1.84 -7.30
N LEU A 173 4.42 -2.54 -6.17
CA LEU A 173 4.14 -2.00 -4.84
C LEU A 173 5.45 -1.78 -4.06
N LYS A 174 5.48 -0.84 -3.12
CA LYS A 174 6.64 -0.64 -2.22
C LYS A 174 6.67 -1.70 -1.12
N ILE A 175 7.07 -2.91 -1.47
CA ILE A 175 7.12 -4.03 -0.52
C ILE A 175 8.49 -4.01 0.17
N GLY A 176 8.53 -3.44 1.37
CA GLY A 176 9.73 -3.32 2.18
C GLY A 176 10.13 -4.63 2.86
N THR A 177 11.36 -4.65 3.37
CA THR A 177 11.77 -5.63 4.39
C THR A 177 11.21 -5.19 5.73
N ALA A 178 10.43 -6.03 6.39
CA ALA A 178 9.92 -5.76 7.73
C ALA A 178 10.68 -6.56 8.79
N THR A 179 10.93 -5.93 9.93
CA THR A 179 11.43 -6.63 11.12
C THR A 179 10.28 -7.42 11.74
N HIS A 180 10.47 -8.73 11.86
CA HIS A 180 9.56 -9.59 12.59
C HIS A 180 10.02 -9.73 14.03
N HIS A 181 9.14 -9.40 14.96
CA HIS A 181 9.42 -9.44 16.39
C HIS A 181 8.83 -10.70 17.02
N SER A 182 9.42 -11.17 18.12
CA SER A 182 8.77 -12.18 18.95
C SER A 182 7.50 -11.63 19.60
N GLN A 183 6.63 -12.51 20.11
CA GLN A 183 5.40 -12.06 20.76
C GLN A 183 5.67 -11.15 21.97
N GLU A 184 6.68 -11.48 22.77
CA GLU A 184 7.09 -10.71 23.95
C GLU A 184 7.57 -9.31 23.55
N GLN A 185 8.38 -9.22 22.49
CA GLN A 185 8.83 -7.94 21.95
C GLN A 185 7.66 -7.11 21.41
N LEU A 186 6.66 -7.74 20.79
CA LEU A 186 5.46 -7.05 20.31
C LEU A 186 4.66 -6.46 21.48
N TYR A 187 4.54 -7.18 22.59
CA TYR A 187 3.91 -6.68 23.81
C TYR A 187 4.66 -5.47 24.37
N GLU A 188 6.00 -5.56 24.48
CA GLU A 188 6.84 -4.47 24.94
C GLU A 188 6.72 -3.22 24.05
N ILE A 189 6.67 -3.39 22.72
CA ILE A 189 6.47 -2.28 21.78
C ILE A 189 5.14 -1.58 22.04
N ILE A 190 4.04 -2.33 22.17
CA ILE A 190 2.71 -1.77 22.43
C ILE A 190 2.70 -0.98 23.75
N GLN A 191 3.28 -1.54 24.81
CA GLN A 191 3.31 -0.92 26.13
C GLN A 191 4.19 0.34 26.18
N SER A 192 5.35 0.31 25.51
CA SER A 192 6.34 1.38 25.59
C SER A 192 6.00 2.58 24.70
N TYR A 193 5.45 2.33 23.50
CA TYR A 193 5.12 3.40 22.57
C TYR A 193 3.74 4.01 22.85
N ASP A 194 2.78 3.24 23.36
CA ASP A 194 1.41 3.70 23.58
C ASP A 194 0.84 3.25 24.95
N PRO A 195 1.37 3.81 26.06
CA PRO A 195 0.98 3.41 27.42
C PRO A 195 -0.48 3.76 27.77
N GLU A 196 -1.03 4.86 27.22
CA GLU A 196 -2.44 5.23 27.45
C GLU A 196 -3.40 4.21 26.83
N PHE A 197 -3.14 3.83 25.57
CA PHE A 197 -3.89 2.80 24.86
C PHE A 197 -3.82 1.46 25.61
N THR A 198 -2.62 1.08 26.03
CA THR A 198 -2.38 -0.15 26.81
C THR A 198 -3.15 -0.12 28.11
N SER A 199 -3.02 0.95 28.91
CA SER A 199 -3.72 1.09 30.19
C SER A 199 -5.23 0.96 30.02
N LYS A 200 -5.79 1.55 28.95
CA LYS A 200 -7.22 1.50 28.71
C LYS A 200 -7.70 0.12 28.27
N ILE A 201 -6.92 -0.62 27.48
CA ILE A 201 -7.18 -2.04 27.19
C ILE A 201 -7.27 -2.83 28.50
N LEU A 202 -6.25 -2.72 29.34
CA LEU A 202 -6.17 -3.52 30.56
C LEU A 202 -7.33 -3.20 31.52
N GLU A 203 -7.65 -1.92 31.69
CA GLU A 203 -8.78 -1.46 32.50
C GLU A 203 -10.12 -2.00 32.00
N VAL A 204 -10.43 -1.84 30.71
CA VAL A 204 -11.75 -2.15 30.16
C VAL A 204 -11.98 -3.65 30.02
N PHE A 205 -10.92 -4.40 29.74
CA PHE A 205 -10.99 -5.85 29.58
C PHE A 205 -10.70 -6.61 30.88
N GLY A 206 -10.27 -5.93 31.94
CA GLY A 206 -10.07 -6.52 33.27
C GLY A 206 -8.83 -7.40 33.37
N HIS A 207 -7.75 -7.05 32.68
CA HIS A 207 -6.48 -7.79 32.70
C HIS A 207 -5.40 -7.02 33.48
N GLU A 208 -4.50 -7.75 34.14
CA GLU A 208 -3.38 -7.14 34.87
C GLU A 208 -2.22 -6.77 33.95
N ASN A 209 -2.05 -7.51 32.86
CA ASN A 209 -0.98 -7.31 31.89
C ASN A 209 -1.43 -7.58 30.45
N ILE A 210 -0.65 -7.09 29.50
CA ILE A 210 -1.00 -7.12 28.07
C ILE A 210 -0.92 -8.54 27.48
N ALA A 211 -0.08 -9.41 28.04
CA ALA A 211 0.03 -10.78 27.58
C ALA A 211 -1.27 -11.55 27.87
N ASP A 212 -1.81 -11.43 29.09
CA ASP A 212 -3.09 -12.05 29.48
C ASP A 212 -4.23 -11.58 28.55
N PHE A 213 -4.26 -10.29 28.22
CA PHE A 213 -5.22 -9.76 27.26
C PHE A 213 -5.08 -10.44 25.89
N PHE A 214 -3.87 -10.57 25.36
CA PHE A 214 -3.64 -11.20 24.06
C PHE A 214 -3.76 -12.73 24.08
N GLU A 215 -3.75 -13.39 25.24
CA GLU A 215 -4.10 -14.80 25.35
C GLU A 215 -5.60 -15.02 25.09
N GLU A 216 -6.45 -14.13 25.62
CA GLU A 216 -7.92 -14.21 25.49
C GLU A 216 -8.48 -13.52 24.24
N TYR A 217 -7.89 -12.39 23.84
CA TYR A 217 -8.38 -11.53 22.76
C TYR A 217 -7.44 -11.52 21.55
N LEU A 218 -8.05 -11.45 20.37
CA LEU A 218 -7.40 -11.09 19.12
C LEU A 218 -7.75 -9.63 18.82
N CYS A 219 -6.81 -8.71 19.06
CA CYS A 219 -6.98 -7.30 18.69
C CYS A 219 -6.56 -7.08 17.24
N ILE A 220 -7.52 -6.87 16.35
CA ILE A 220 -7.31 -6.75 14.90
C ILE A 220 -7.27 -5.26 14.51
N PRO A 221 -6.15 -4.74 13.99
CA PRO A 221 -6.11 -3.36 13.51
C PRO A 221 -6.90 -3.20 12.21
N ALA A 222 -7.63 -2.09 12.11
CA ALA A 222 -8.50 -1.76 11.00
C ALA A 222 -8.38 -0.28 10.63
N TYR A 223 -7.77 0.00 9.48
CA TYR A 223 -7.69 1.32 8.87
C TYR A 223 -8.71 1.42 7.73
N TYR A 224 -9.84 2.08 7.99
CA TYR A 224 -10.86 2.40 7.00
C TYR A 224 -11.28 3.86 7.10
N ASN A 225 -11.56 4.48 5.96
CA ASN A 225 -12.01 5.87 5.86
C ASN A 225 -13.54 6.00 5.74
N THR A 226 -14.26 4.91 5.45
CA THR A 226 -15.74 4.84 5.44
C THR A 226 -16.26 3.78 6.41
N GLY A 227 -17.39 4.06 7.06
CA GLY A 227 -18.02 3.12 7.99
C GLY A 227 -18.50 1.86 7.27
N GLU A 228 -18.88 1.99 6.00
CA GLU A 228 -19.32 0.87 5.15
C GLU A 228 -18.22 -0.17 4.96
N SER A 229 -17.00 0.26 4.62
CA SER A 229 -15.87 -0.64 4.44
C SER A 229 -15.52 -1.35 5.74
N PHE A 230 -15.58 -0.63 6.87
CA PHE A 230 -15.33 -1.25 8.16
C PHE A 230 -16.45 -2.24 8.57
N ALA A 231 -17.72 -1.93 8.29
CA ALA A 231 -18.83 -2.85 8.53
C ALA A 231 -18.69 -4.15 7.71
N LYS A 232 -18.35 -4.04 6.42
CA LYS A 232 -18.04 -5.18 5.55
C LYS A 232 -16.88 -6.00 6.10
N PHE A 233 -15.85 -5.35 6.63
CA PHE A 233 -14.74 -6.04 7.28
C PHE A 233 -15.18 -6.82 8.52
N ILE A 234 -15.95 -6.21 9.42
CA ILE A 234 -16.51 -6.90 10.58
C ILE A 234 -17.30 -8.14 10.13
N GLN A 235 -18.15 -7.98 9.11
CA GLN A 235 -18.95 -9.07 8.56
C GLN A 235 -18.08 -10.25 8.07
N VAL A 236 -17.00 -9.97 7.35
CA VAL A 236 -16.06 -11.00 6.88
C VAL A 236 -15.48 -11.78 8.06
N ILE A 237 -15.12 -11.10 9.15
CA ILE A 237 -14.54 -11.73 10.34
C ILE A 237 -15.61 -12.56 11.11
N VAL A 238 -16.78 -12.01 11.36
CA VAL A 238 -17.82 -12.66 12.19
C VAL A 238 -18.48 -13.85 11.50
N THR A 239 -18.58 -13.82 10.16
CA THR A 239 -19.07 -14.97 9.37
C THR A 239 -18.08 -16.13 9.33
N ASN A 240 -16.86 -15.92 9.84
CA ASN A 240 -15.78 -16.88 9.87
C ASN A 240 -15.25 -17.09 11.31
N PRO A 241 -16.06 -17.63 12.24
CA PRO A 241 -15.67 -17.76 13.64
C PRO A 241 -14.40 -18.60 13.86
N HIS A 242 -14.08 -19.52 12.94
CA HIS A 242 -12.83 -20.31 12.97
C HIS A 242 -11.55 -19.47 12.74
N MET A 243 -11.66 -18.20 12.38
CA MET A 243 -10.52 -17.30 12.21
C MET A 243 -9.75 -17.02 13.50
N THR A 244 -10.44 -17.00 14.64
CA THR A 244 -9.88 -16.44 15.87
C THR A 244 -9.26 -17.48 16.79
N LYS A 245 -9.26 -18.77 16.42
CA LYS A 245 -8.74 -19.88 17.26
C LYS A 245 -9.25 -19.78 18.69
N ASP A 246 -10.58 -19.67 18.84
CA ASP A 246 -11.28 -19.57 20.12
C ASP A 246 -11.04 -18.27 20.92
N LYS A 247 -10.28 -17.32 20.38
CA LYS A 247 -10.13 -15.98 20.98
C LYS A 247 -11.35 -15.12 20.73
N LYS A 248 -11.62 -14.25 21.69
CA LYS A 248 -12.58 -13.14 21.54
C LYS A 248 -12.00 -12.08 20.60
N ILE A 249 -12.86 -11.37 19.88
CA ILE A 249 -12.43 -10.34 18.91
C ILE A 249 -12.51 -8.96 19.55
N CYS A 250 -11.45 -8.18 19.35
CA CYS A 250 -11.44 -6.74 19.53
C CYS A 250 -10.93 -6.10 18.24
N PHE A 251 -11.55 -5.00 17.79
CA PHE A 251 -11.05 -4.24 16.65
C PHE A 251 -10.39 -2.95 17.15
N TYR A 252 -9.16 -2.67 16.71
CA TYR A 252 -8.60 -1.33 16.81
C TYR A 252 -8.93 -0.56 15.53
N GLN A 253 -9.91 0.34 15.61
CA GLN A 253 -10.36 1.15 14.48
C GLN A 253 -9.64 2.50 14.46
N THR A 254 -9.05 2.83 13.31
CA THR A 254 -8.57 4.19 13.01
C THR A 254 -8.98 4.65 11.60
N GLY A 255 -9.07 5.96 11.38
CA GLY A 255 -9.44 6.56 10.09
C GLY A 255 -10.92 6.97 9.95
N LEU A 256 -11.80 6.57 10.86
CA LEU A 256 -13.20 7.00 10.90
C LEU A 256 -13.45 8.10 11.92
N LYS A 257 -14.58 8.80 11.77
CA LYS A 257 -15.17 9.60 12.84
C LYS A 257 -16.23 8.76 13.55
N GLU A 258 -16.24 8.79 14.87
CA GLU A 258 -17.14 8.01 15.74
C GLU A 258 -18.63 8.05 15.32
N ALA A 259 -19.15 9.25 15.00
CA ALA A 259 -20.55 9.43 14.60
C ALA A 259 -20.94 8.65 13.32
N ASN A 260 -19.99 8.46 12.40
CA ASN A 260 -20.22 7.69 11.17
C ASN A 260 -20.21 6.18 11.42
N LEU A 261 -19.64 5.74 12.54
CA LEU A 261 -19.46 4.33 12.85
C LEU A 261 -20.69 3.76 13.57
N ILE A 262 -21.22 4.50 14.54
CA ILE A 262 -22.41 4.10 15.33
C ILE A 262 -23.63 3.90 14.44
N SER A 263 -23.93 4.86 13.55
CA SER A 263 -25.12 4.81 12.69
C SER A 263 -25.13 3.62 11.71
N MET A 264 -23.97 3.10 11.34
CA MET A 264 -23.83 2.04 10.34
C MET A 264 -23.81 0.62 10.92
N LEU A 265 -23.58 0.49 12.23
CA LEU A 265 -23.41 -0.80 12.87
C LEU A 265 -24.52 -1.13 13.88
N ASN A 266 -25.67 -0.45 13.81
CA ASN A 266 -26.85 -0.70 14.65
C ASN A 266 -27.37 -2.16 14.55
N GLU A 267 -26.96 -2.91 13.53
CA GLU A 267 -27.31 -4.32 13.29
C GLU A 267 -26.46 -5.31 14.13
N TYR A 268 -25.41 -4.85 14.82
CA TYR A 268 -24.52 -5.69 15.62
C TYR A 268 -24.60 -5.30 17.10
N GLU A 269 -24.46 -6.28 18.00
CA GLU A 269 -24.19 -6.00 19.42
C GLU A 269 -22.73 -5.57 19.59
N LEU A 270 -22.52 -4.27 19.79
CA LEU A 270 -21.19 -3.66 19.81
C LEU A 270 -20.90 -2.98 21.14
N GLU A 271 -19.68 -3.15 21.64
CA GLU A 271 -19.14 -2.37 22.75
C GLU A 271 -18.06 -1.43 22.23
N PHE A 272 -18.33 -0.12 22.31
CA PHE A 272 -17.40 0.93 21.92
C PHE A 272 -16.54 1.34 23.10
N ILE A 273 -15.23 1.34 22.88
CA ILE A 273 -14.22 1.72 23.84
C ILE A 273 -13.47 2.89 23.22
N SER A 274 -13.69 4.09 23.75
CA SER A 274 -12.96 5.29 23.37
C SER A 274 -11.95 5.68 24.45
N SER A 275 -11.07 6.64 24.14
CA SER A 275 -10.16 7.20 25.14
C SER A 275 -10.90 7.91 26.29
N GLN A 276 -12.16 8.29 26.10
CA GLN A 276 -12.93 9.06 27.07
C GLN A 276 -14.11 8.30 27.67
N THR A 277 -14.67 7.32 26.96
CA THR A 277 -15.95 6.68 27.29
C THR A 277 -15.98 5.22 26.86
N THR A 278 -16.72 4.40 27.60
CA THR A 278 -17.17 3.07 27.15
C THR A 278 -18.67 3.13 26.94
N GLN A 279 -19.16 2.72 25.77
CA GLN A 279 -20.57 2.73 25.40
C GLN A 279 -20.98 1.36 24.85
N LEU A 280 -22.04 0.78 25.41
CA LEU A 280 -22.65 -0.43 24.87
C LEU A 280 -23.77 -0.03 23.90
N ILE A 281 -23.68 -0.51 22.67
CA ILE A 281 -24.71 -0.36 21.64
C ILE A 281 -25.33 -1.73 21.43
N GLN A 282 -26.51 -1.91 22.00
CA GLN A 282 -27.29 -3.14 21.82
C GLN A 282 -28.11 -3.02 20.53
N SER A 283 -28.01 -4.02 19.66
CA SER A 283 -28.91 -4.12 18.51
C SER A 283 -30.30 -4.55 18.98
N ASP A 284 -31.36 -4.02 18.37
CA ASP A 284 -32.74 -4.50 18.61
C ASP A 284 -33.00 -5.90 17.99
N THR A 285 -32.01 -6.49 17.33
CA THR A 285 -32.12 -7.78 16.63
C THR A 285 -31.82 -8.96 17.55
N GLN A 286 -32.86 -9.74 17.89
CA GLN A 286 -32.82 -10.97 18.71
C GLN A 286 -32.05 -12.16 18.08
N HIS A 287 -31.17 -11.96 17.11
CA HIS A 287 -30.71 -13.03 16.21
C HIS A 287 -29.21 -13.35 16.23
N ILE A 288 -28.41 -12.71 17.09
CA ILE A 288 -26.97 -13.01 17.18
C ILE A 288 -26.62 -13.41 18.61
N ASN A 289 -26.64 -14.72 18.91
CA ASN A 289 -26.12 -15.30 20.18
C ASN A 289 -24.57 -15.24 20.26
N ALA A 290 -23.92 -14.22 19.70
CA ALA A 290 -22.47 -14.08 19.73
C ALA A 290 -22.04 -13.18 20.89
N ALA A 291 -20.83 -13.39 21.41
CA ALA A 291 -20.22 -12.45 22.34
C ALA A 291 -20.16 -11.04 21.68
N PRO A 292 -20.39 -9.96 22.45
CA PRO A 292 -20.38 -8.61 21.90
C PRO A 292 -19.03 -8.29 21.25
N ILE A 293 -19.07 -7.71 20.06
CA ILE A 293 -17.86 -7.30 19.35
C ILE A 293 -17.36 -6.00 19.98
N LYS A 294 -16.10 -5.98 20.42
CA LYS A 294 -15.50 -4.80 21.03
C LYS A 294 -14.74 -3.98 20.00
N ILE A 295 -14.94 -2.66 19.99
CA ILE A 295 -14.27 -1.74 19.08
C ILE A 295 -13.56 -0.66 19.88
N MET A 296 -12.23 -0.64 19.78
CA MET A 296 -11.39 0.44 20.25
C MET A 296 -11.29 1.53 19.20
N HIS A 297 -11.74 2.74 19.54
CA HIS A 297 -11.80 3.88 18.64
C HIS A 297 -11.24 5.15 19.30
N GLY A 298 -10.75 6.09 18.48
CA GLY A 298 -10.33 7.41 18.98
C GLY A 298 -8.93 7.44 19.62
N PHE A 299 -8.24 6.31 19.73
CA PHE A 299 -6.84 6.26 20.15
C PHE A 299 -5.92 6.55 18.96
N ARG A 300 -4.97 7.47 19.17
CA ARG A 300 -3.91 7.75 18.19
C ARG A 300 -2.68 6.92 18.57
N VAL A 301 -2.63 5.68 18.10
CA VAL A 301 -1.46 4.83 18.36
C VAL A 301 -0.30 5.20 17.44
N SER A 302 0.92 4.96 17.91
CA SER A 302 2.14 5.08 17.10
C SER A 302 2.16 4.09 15.93
N ASP A 303 3.03 4.37 14.95
CA ASP A 303 3.18 3.50 13.77
C ASP A 303 3.84 2.16 14.16
N GLU A 304 4.66 2.16 15.20
CA GLU A 304 5.27 1.01 15.85
C GLU A 304 4.23 0.12 16.53
N CYS A 305 3.34 0.70 17.35
CA CYS A 305 2.24 -0.04 17.98
C CYS A 305 1.27 -0.59 16.93
N TYR A 306 0.91 0.19 15.92
CA TYR A 306 0.07 -0.28 14.81
C TYR A 306 0.71 -1.49 14.09
N THR A 307 2.01 -1.40 13.81
CA THR A 307 2.79 -2.49 13.22
C THR A 307 2.80 -3.72 14.12
N ALA A 308 2.95 -3.53 15.44
CA ALA A 308 2.96 -4.63 16.38
C ALA A 308 1.59 -5.34 16.46
N LEU A 309 0.49 -4.58 16.47
CA LEU A 309 -0.87 -5.10 16.41
C LEU A 309 -1.10 -5.92 15.13
N MET A 310 -0.60 -5.45 13.98
CA MET A 310 -0.72 -6.20 12.72
C MET A 310 0.01 -7.55 12.78
N GLN A 311 1.23 -7.58 13.34
CA GLN A 311 2.01 -8.82 13.48
C GLN A 311 1.34 -9.82 14.43
N LEU A 312 0.81 -9.35 15.58
CA LEU A 312 0.08 -10.20 16.52
C LEU A 312 -1.21 -10.78 15.91
N ALA A 313 -1.96 -9.96 15.17
CA ALA A 313 -3.22 -10.40 14.57
C ALA A 313 -3.00 -11.36 13.38
N GLY A 314 -1.95 -11.11 12.57
CA GLY A 314 -1.71 -11.81 11.31
C GLY A 314 -2.79 -11.58 10.25
N ILE A 315 -3.71 -10.65 10.50
CA ILE A 315 -4.72 -10.11 9.57
C ILE A 315 -4.92 -8.63 9.91
N ALA A 316 -5.23 -7.80 8.92
CA ALA A 316 -5.53 -6.39 9.14
C ALA A 316 -6.56 -5.87 8.15
N GLY A 317 -7.45 -4.98 8.61
CA GLY A 317 -8.31 -4.20 7.73
C GLY A 317 -7.55 -3.02 7.16
N VAL A 318 -7.52 -2.88 5.84
CA VAL A 318 -6.70 -1.87 5.14
C VAL A 318 -7.48 -1.27 3.97
N SER A 319 -7.27 0.01 3.68
CA SER A 319 -8.03 0.71 2.63
C SER A 319 -7.19 1.60 1.72
N GLY A 320 -6.01 2.03 2.17
CA GLY A 320 -5.08 2.84 1.38
C GLY A 320 -3.88 2.04 0.89
N ASP A 321 -3.18 2.58 -0.09
CA ASP A 321 -2.01 1.93 -0.70
C ASP A 321 -0.90 1.66 0.34
N ASN A 322 -0.60 2.66 1.20
CA ASN A 322 0.40 2.50 2.26
C ASN A 322 0.04 1.43 3.31
N SER A 323 -1.24 1.31 3.68
CA SER A 323 -1.66 0.28 4.66
C SER A 323 -1.68 -1.12 4.04
N LEU A 324 -2.01 -1.23 2.75
CA LEU A 324 -1.86 -2.47 1.98
C LEU A 324 -0.39 -2.88 1.86
N GLU A 325 0.49 -1.98 1.42
CA GLU A 325 1.93 -2.21 1.29
C GLU A 325 2.56 -2.62 2.62
N LYS A 326 2.16 -1.98 3.73
CA LYS A 326 2.58 -2.34 5.08
C LYS A 326 2.14 -3.77 5.45
N ALA A 327 0.87 -4.13 5.21
CA ALA A 327 0.37 -5.48 5.48
C ALA A 327 1.14 -6.55 4.70
N ILE A 328 1.35 -6.33 3.41
CA ILE A 328 2.14 -7.23 2.54
C ILE A 328 3.58 -7.32 3.06
N SER A 329 4.21 -6.19 3.38
CA SER A 329 5.60 -6.16 3.89
C SER A 329 5.76 -6.98 5.18
N LEU A 330 4.73 -7.00 6.04
CA LEU A 330 4.67 -7.73 7.30
C LEU A 330 4.19 -9.19 7.16
N ASN A 331 3.97 -9.70 5.94
CA ASN A 331 3.34 -11.01 5.72
C ASN A 331 1.97 -11.16 6.43
N VAL A 332 1.25 -10.05 6.62
CA VAL A 332 -0.07 -9.99 7.24
C VAL A 332 -1.14 -10.06 6.14
N LEU A 333 -2.16 -10.90 6.32
CA LEU A 333 -3.24 -11.05 5.34
C LEU A 333 -4.08 -9.76 5.32
N PRO A 334 -4.17 -9.03 4.19
CA PRO A 334 -4.96 -7.80 4.13
C PRO A 334 -6.42 -8.08 3.79
N CYS A 335 -7.35 -7.56 4.59
CA CYS A 335 -8.72 -7.33 4.11
C CYS A 335 -8.74 -5.95 3.47
N TYR A 336 -8.55 -5.89 2.15
CA TYR A 336 -8.40 -4.64 1.42
C TYR A 336 -9.72 -4.18 0.82
N ILE A 337 -10.14 -2.96 1.17
CA ILE A 337 -11.27 -2.28 0.52
C ILE A 337 -10.77 -0.90 0.11
N SER A 338 -10.50 -0.73 -1.19
CA SER A 338 -9.86 0.47 -1.71
C SER A 338 -10.66 1.74 -1.40
N THR A 339 -9.96 2.79 -0.98
CA THR A 339 -10.52 4.15 -0.93
C THR A 339 -10.72 4.76 -2.33
N ASN A 340 -10.16 4.15 -3.37
CA ASN A 340 -10.25 4.60 -4.76
C ASN A 340 -11.38 3.85 -5.49
N GLU A 341 -12.62 4.27 -5.23
CA GLU A 341 -13.85 3.63 -5.72
C GLU A 341 -13.96 3.53 -7.26
N LYS A 342 -13.12 4.23 -8.02
CA LYS A 342 -13.30 4.37 -9.46
C LYS A 342 -12.85 3.16 -10.26
N GLU A 343 -11.85 2.40 -9.82
CA GLU A 343 -11.36 1.20 -10.51
C GLU A 343 -10.66 0.26 -9.51
N PHE A 344 -11.37 -0.74 -8.98
CA PHE A 344 -10.84 -1.77 -8.05
C PHE A 344 -9.89 -2.75 -8.75
N LYS A 345 -8.78 -2.26 -9.28
CA LYS A 345 -7.83 -3.04 -10.08
C LYS A 345 -6.90 -3.90 -9.21
N THR A 346 -6.60 -3.45 -8.00
CA THR A 346 -5.69 -4.15 -7.07
C THR A 346 -6.19 -5.53 -6.65
N LEU A 347 -7.47 -5.67 -6.28
CA LEU A 347 -8.04 -6.93 -5.79
C LEU A 347 -8.03 -8.05 -6.86
N PRO A 348 -8.55 -7.84 -8.08
CA PRO A 348 -8.42 -8.77 -9.19
C PRO A 348 -6.97 -9.14 -9.52
N GLU A 349 -6.04 -8.18 -9.41
CA GLU A 349 -4.63 -8.48 -9.67
C GLU A 349 -4.01 -9.35 -8.56
N ILE A 350 -4.30 -9.10 -7.28
CA ILE A 350 -3.89 -10.01 -6.19
C ILE A 350 -4.50 -11.40 -6.42
N GLN A 351 -5.78 -11.46 -6.78
CA GLN A 351 -6.49 -12.70 -7.11
C GLN A 351 -5.77 -13.47 -8.24
N ARG A 352 -5.44 -12.79 -9.35
CA ARG A 352 -4.68 -13.35 -10.47
C ARG A 352 -3.29 -13.80 -10.03
N ILE A 353 -2.62 -13.06 -9.15
CA ILE A 353 -1.29 -13.39 -8.63
C ILE A 353 -1.33 -14.65 -7.76
N THR A 354 -2.37 -14.86 -6.94
CA THR A 354 -2.54 -16.13 -6.21
C THR A 354 -2.68 -17.33 -7.17
N GLN A 355 -3.23 -17.09 -8.36
CA GLN A 355 -3.26 -18.06 -9.46
C GLN A 355 -1.97 -18.10 -10.28
N LEU A 356 -0.95 -17.28 -10.05
CA LEU A 356 0.36 -17.44 -10.68
C LEU A 356 1.34 -18.16 -9.76
N ALA A 357 1.19 -17.97 -8.45
CA ALA A 357 1.94 -18.69 -7.42
C ALA A 357 1.55 -20.20 -7.28
N GLN A 358 0.90 -20.80 -8.30
CA GLN A 358 0.15 -22.07 -8.17
C GLN A 358 0.96 -23.29 -7.73
N ILE A 359 2.27 -23.30 -7.98
CA ILE A 359 3.09 -24.50 -7.78
C ILE A 359 3.12 -24.89 -6.29
N SER A 360 2.92 -23.92 -5.40
CA SER A 360 3.09 -24.12 -3.95
C SER A 360 1.78 -24.00 -3.14
N ILE A 361 0.63 -23.73 -3.77
CA ILE A 361 -0.64 -23.47 -3.07
C ILE A 361 -1.73 -24.51 -3.44
N PRO A 362 -2.30 -25.25 -2.46
CA PRO A 362 -3.37 -26.21 -2.69
C PRO A 362 -4.60 -25.60 -3.38
N LYS A 363 -5.31 -26.39 -4.19
CA LYS A 363 -6.51 -25.93 -4.93
C LYS A 363 -7.60 -25.36 -4.02
N SER A 364 -7.83 -25.97 -2.86
CA SER A 364 -8.80 -25.50 -1.87
C SER A 364 -8.46 -24.11 -1.34
N VAL A 365 -7.19 -23.87 -0.99
CA VAL A 365 -6.70 -22.58 -0.50
C VAL A 365 -6.75 -21.51 -1.60
N ARG A 366 -6.47 -21.88 -2.85
CA ARG A 366 -6.64 -20.99 -4.00
C ARG A 366 -8.09 -20.54 -4.19
N ARG A 367 -9.06 -21.44 -4.00
CA ARG A 367 -10.49 -21.06 -4.02
C ARG A 367 -10.79 -20.07 -2.90
N SER A 368 -10.27 -20.29 -1.69
CA SER A 368 -10.41 -19.33 -0.58
C SER A 368 -9.85 -17.95 -0.93
N PHE A 369 -8.64 -17.86 -1.51
CA PHE A 369 -8.09 -16.59 -1.98
C PHE A 369 -8.92 -15.95 -3.10
N HIS A 370 -9.44 -16.77 -4.02
CA HIS A 370 -10.28 -16.28 -5.11
C HIS A 370 -11.55 -15.61 -4.58
N ILE A 371 -12.24 -16.26 -3.65
CA ILE A 371 -13.42 -15.69 -2.98
C ILE A 371 -13.02 -14.46 -2.16
N TYR A 372 -11.95 -14.55 -1.37
CA TYR A 372 -11.56 -13.48 -0.45
C TYR A 372 -11.20 -12.16 -1.14
N PHE A 373 -10.57 -12.22 -2.31
CA PHE A 373 -10.16 -11.04 -3.07
C PHE A 373 -11.09 -10.72 -4.25
N ASP A 374 -12.31 -11.25 -4.24
CA ASP A 374 -13.33 -10.94 -5.24
C ASP A 374 -13.94 -9.55 -4.95
N PRO A 375 -13.79 -8.55 -5.84
CA PRO A 375 -14.38 -7.23 -5.63
C PRO A 375 -15.92 -7.26 -5.58
N ASP A 376 -16.58 -8.16 -6.30
CA ASP A 376 -18.05 -8.18 -6.41
C ASP A 376 -18.71 -8.49 -5.06
N ILE A 377 -18.01 -9.25 -4.22
CA ILE A 377 -18.46 -9.60 -2.87
C ILE A 377 -18.50 -8.37 -1.95
N TYR A 378 -17.67 -7.35 -2.23
CA TYR A 378 -17.68 -6.09 -1.50
C TYR A 378 -18.64 -5.06 -2.11
N HIS A 379 -19.32 -5.37 -3.22
CA HIS A 379 -20.22 -4.46 -3.93
C HIS A 379 -21.70 -4.85 -3.88
N GLU A 380 -22.04 -6.14 -3.98
CA GLU A 380 -23.43 -6.58 -3.88
C GLU A 380 -23.91 -6.52 -2.43
N GLY A 381 -24.95 -5.71 -2.16
CA GLY A 381 -25.56 -5.60 -0.84
C GLY A 381 -25.96 -6.97 -0.27
N TYR A 382 -25.81 -7.09 1.05
CA TYR A 382 -26.12 -8.13 2.05
C TYR A 382 -26.93 -9.41 1.71
N GLU A 383 -27.69 -9.51 0.62
CA GLU A 383 -28.81 -10.46 0.48
C GLU A 383 -28.50 -11.79 -0.22
N LYS A 384 -27.29 -12.04 -0.72
CA LYS A 384 -26.94 -13.36 -1.28
C LYS A 384 -25.96 -14.09 -0.39
N SER A 385 -26.38 -15.25 0.14
CA SER A 385 -25.59 -16.30 0.78
C SER A 385 -24.08 -16.13 0.55
N HIS A 386 -23.41 -15.38 1.43
CA HIS A 386 -22.04 -14.99 1.15
C HIS A 386 -21.13 -16.22 1.23
N PRO A 387 -20.31 -16.48 0.19
CA PRO A 387 -19.36 -17.59 0.17
C PRO A 387 -18.21 -17.42 1.18
N PHE A 388 -18.24 -16.37 2.00
CA PHE A 388 -17.28 -16.15 3.08
C PHE A 388 -17.21 -17.34 4.04
N ASN A 389 -18.31 -18.03 4.30
CA ASN A 389 -18.32 -19.24 5.12
C ASN A 389 -17.56 -20.43 4.49
N GLU A 390 -17.25 -20.38 3.19
CA GLU A 390 -16.45 -21.39 2.48
C GLU A 390 -14.93 -21.12 2.60
N ILE A 391 -14.52 -19.97 3.17
CA ILE A 391 -13.13 -19.55 3.21
C ILE A 391 -12.39 -20.20 4.37
N ASN A 392 -11.34 -20.96 4.04
CA ASN A 392 -10.40 -21.44 5.06
C ASN A 392 -9.29 -20.40 5.32
N PHE A 393 -9.56 -19.50 6.26
CA PHE A 393 -8.62 -18.43 6.65
C PHE A 393 -7.33 -18.93 7.30
N GLN A 394 -7.37 -19.99 8.09
CA GLN A 394 -6.17 -20.52 8.75
C GLN A 394 -5.16 -21.01 7.72
N GLU A 395 -5.64 -21.75 6.71
CA GLU A 395 -4.79 -22.17 5.61
C GLU A 395 -4.38 -20.98 4.73
N MET A 396 -5.26 -20.02 4.45
CA MET A 396 -4.85 -18.80 3.74
C MET A 396 -3.71 -18.07 4.44
N LYS A 397 -3.78 -17.86 5.76
CA LYS A 397 -2.70 -17.22 6.53
C LYS A 397 -1.39 -18.00 6.41
N LYS A 398 -1.45 -19.33 6.42
CA LYS A 398 -0.28 -20.21 6.25
C LYS A 398 0.35 -20.11 4.86
N TYR A 399 -0.47 -19.96 3.81
CA TYR A 399 -0.01 -19.87 2.42
C TYR A 399 0.21 -18.44 1.93
N TRP A 400 -0.23 -17.42 2.67
CA TRP A 400 -0.05 -16.01 2.32
C TRP A 400 1.42 -15.62 2.11
N PRO A 401 2.39 -16.07 2.95
CA PRO A 401 3.80 -15.79 2.71
C PRO A 401 4.30 -16.17 1.32
N ILE A 402 3.78 -17.27 0.72
CA ILE A 402 4.13 -17.67 -0.65
C ILE A 402 3.67 -16.64 -1.68
N VAL A 403 2.47 -16.08 -1.50
CA VAL A 403 1.95 -15.01 -2.36
C VAL A 403 2.78 -13.74 -2.19
N VAL A 404 3.14 -13.41 -0.95
CA VAL A 404 3.99 -12.25 -0.65
C VAL A 404 5.38 -12.39 -1.26
N ASP A 405 6.01 -13.56 -1.18
CA ASP A 405 7.32 -13.79 -1.80
C ASP A 405 7.25 -13.63 -3.31
N TYR A 406 6.20 -14.15 -3.95
CA TYR A 406 5.97 -13.93 -5.37
C TYR A 406 5.77 -12.44 -5.71
N LEU A 407 5.04 -11.69 -4.88
CA LEU A 407 4.88 -10.24 -5.01
C LEU A 407 6.22 -9.52 -4.83
N ARG A 408 7.04 -9.89 -3.85
CA ARG A 408 8.36 -9.32 -3.59
C ARG A 408 9.33 -9.55 -4.75
N GLU A 409 9.26 -10.70 -5.40
CA GLU A 409 10.12 -11.03 -6.53
C GLU A 409 9.68 -10.30 -7.81
N ASN A 410 8.37 -10.30 -8.10
CA ASN A 410 7.86 -9.95 -9.43
C ASN A 410 7.17 -8.58 -9.51
N TYR A 411 6.72 -8.03 -8.38
CA TYR A 411 5.91 -6.82 -8.29
C TYR A 411 6.43 -5.85 -7.22
N ASN A 412 7.71 -5.95 -6.83
CA ASN A 412 8.31 -5.01 -5.90
C ASN A 412 8.90 -3.81 -6.64
N PHE A 413 8.39 -2.63 -6.32
CA PHE A 413 8.88 -1.35 -6.83
C PHE A 413 10.40 -1.19 -6.67
N TYR A 414 10.96 -1.62 -5.54
CA TYR A 414 12.37 -1.46 -5.26
C TYR A 414 13.26 -2.24 -6.25
N ASN A 415 12.79 -3.38 -6.76
CA ASN A 415 13.51 -4.14 -7.80
C ASN A 415 13.59 -3.37 -9.13
N CYS A 416 12.70 -2.40 -9.35
CA CYS A 416 12.68 -1.58 -10.55
C CYS A 416 13.54 -0.31 -10.44
N LEU A 417 13.93 0.15 -9.24
CA LEU A 417 14.57 1.46 -9.05
C LEU A 417 15.86 1.65 -9.86
N ASN A 418 16.72 0.64 -9.91
CA ASN A 418 17.94 0.70 -10.73
C ASN A 418 17.60 0.83 -12.21
N THR A 419 16.63 0.06 -12.68
CA THR A 419 16.13 0.16 -14.06
C THR A 419 15.54 1.54 -14.30
N ILE A 420 14.73 2.06 -13.37
CA ILE A 420 14.12 3.39 -13.47
C ILE A 420 15.22 4.43 -13.61
N LEU A 421 16.27 4.43 -12.78
CA LEU A 421 17.35 5.42 -12.85
C LEU A 421 18.21 5.29 -14.11
N LYS A 422 18.49 4.07 -14.56
CA LYS A 422 19.29 3.83 -15.77
C LYS A 422 18.51 3.98 -17.08
N GLU A 423 17.17 4.00 -17.03
CA GLU A 423 16.34 4.14 -18.22
C GLU A 423 16.68 5.46 -18.92
N LYS A 424 17.38 5.34 -20.05
CA LYS A 424 17.61 6.44 -20.97
C LYS A 424 16.38 6.58 -21.84
N THR A 425 16.09 7.80 -22.28
CA THR A 425 15.04 8.09 -23.27
C THR A 425 15.42 7.69 -24.70
N GLU A 426 16.16 6.59 -24.85
CA GLU A 426 16.26 5.89 -26.11
C GLU A 426 14.91 5.21 -26.37
N ILE A 427 14.00 5.94 -27.02
CA ILE A 427 12.88 5.46 -27.85
C ILE A 427 12.39 4.04 -27.46
N PHE A 428 11.95 3.87 -26.21
CA PHE A 428 11.21 2.66 -25.80
C PHE A 428 9.72 2.78 -26.12
N SER A 429 9.29 3.90 -26.70
CA SER A 429 7.90 4.12 -27.12
C SER A 429 7.39 3.08 -28.13
N ASN A 430 8.29 2.37 -28.85
CA ASN A 430 7.88 1.40 -29.87
C ASN A 430 8.35 -0.04 -29.65
N ILE A 431 9.30 -0.34 -28.75
CA ILE A 431 9.91 -1.69 -28.73
C ILE A 431 9.25 -2.61 -27.70
N LYS A 432 8.92 -2.15 -26.48
CA LYS A 432 8.37 -3.05 -25.45
C LYS A 432 6.96 -3.59 -25.77
N PRO A 433 5.98 -2.78 -26.22
CA PRO A 433 4.67 -3.31 -26.59
C PRO A 433 4.75 -4.26 -27.81
N ILE A 434 5.67 -4.01 -28.74
CA ILE A 434 5.90 -4.87 -29.91
C ILE A 434 6.57 -6.18 -29.49
N LEU A 435 7.61 -6.15 -28.65
CA LEU A 435 8.24 -7.35 -28.12
C LEU A 435 7.28 -8.13 -27.22
N PHE A 436 6.47 -7.47 -26.39
CA PHE A 436 5.48 -8.15 -25.56
C PHE A 436 4.38 -8.78 -26.41
N ARG A 437 3.86 -8.09 -27.44
CA ARG A 437 2.91 -8.67 -28.41
C ARG A 437 3.53 -9.82 -29.21
N GLN A 438 4.80 -9.72 -29.60
CA GLN A 438 5.50 -10.80 -30.30
C GLN A 438 5.78 -12.00 -29.38
N LEU A 439 6.18 -11.77 -28.13
CA LEU A 439 6.38 -12.84 -27.13
C LEU A 439 5.06 -13.52 -26.75
N THR A 440 3.96 -12.77 -26.64
CA THR A 440 2.62 -13.32 -26.43
C THR A 440 2.16 -14.13 -27.65
N ARG A 441 2.34 -13.60 -28.88
CA ARG A 441 2.07 -14.37 -30.11
C ARG A 441 2.92 -15.63 -30.23
N ILE A 442 4.19 -15.58 -29.84
CA ILE A 442 5.07 -16.77 -29.84
C ILE A 442 4.57 -17.78 -28.81
N LYS A 443 4.17 -17.36 -27.60
CA LYS A 443 3.57 -18.22 -26.56
C LYS A 443 2.24 -18.86 -27.00
N GLU A 444 1.38 -18.11 -27.67
CA GLU A 444 0.11 -18.61 -28.21
C GLU A 444 0.31 -19.58 -29.37
N ASN A 445 1.26 -19.27 -30.28
CA ASN A 445 1.60 -20.15 -31.39
C ASN A 445 2.32 -21.42 -30.92
N THR A 446 3.15 -21.36 -29.87
CA THR A 446 3.76 -22.58 -29.29
C THR A 446 2.76 -23.44 -28.55
N LYS A 447 1.71 -22.87 -27.93
CA LYS A 447 0.57 -23.66 -27.42
C LYS A 447 -0.15 -24.40 -28.55
N HIS A 448 -0.34 -23.79 -29.72
CA HIS A 448 -0.95 -24.48 -30.86
C HIS A 448 -0.06 -25.55 -31.49
N ILE A 449 1.26 -25.40 -31.48
CA ILE A 449 2.20 -26.42 -31.99
C ILE A 449 2.26 -27.63 -31.05
N ILE A 450 2.17 -27.43 -29.73
CA ILE A 450 2.15 -28.53 -28.76
C ILE A 450 0.82 -29.30 -28.78
N TYR A 451 -0.31 -28.63 -29.05
CA TYR A 451 -1.62 -29.30 -29.15
C TYR A 451 -1.93 -29.91 -30.53
N SER A 452 -1.26 -29.48 -31.61
CA SER A 452 -1.41 -30.11 -32.94
C SER A 452 -0.47 -31.30 -33.16
N GLY A 453 0.56 -31.47 -32.32
CA GLY A 453 1.51 -32.59 -32.38
C GLY A 453 1.08 -33.89 -31.69
N VAL A 454 -0.09 -33.94 -31.02
CA VAL A 454 -0.51 -35.11 -30.21
C VAL A 454 -1.70 -35.88 -30.82
N ASN A 455 -2.30 -35.41 -31.93
CA ASN A 455 -3.46 -36.06 -32.57
C ASN A 455 -3.17 -36.65 -33.96
N SER A 456 -2.06 -37.37 -34.12
CA SER A 456 -1.89 -38.29 -35.27
C SER A 456 -1.04 -39.52 -34.93
N ILE A 457 -1.43 -40.25 -33.90
CA ILE A 457 -1.05 -41.68 -33.80
C ILE A 457 -2.29 -42.46 -34.24
N ALA A 458 -2.27 -42.89 -35.50
CA ALA A 458 -3.26 -43.81 -36.04
C ALA A 458 -3.29 -45.09 -35.17
N PRO A 459 -4.48 -45.68 -34.92
CA PRO A 459 -4.55 -46.95 -34.22
C PRO A 459 -3.81 -48.02 -35.04
N PRO A 460 -3.09 -48.95 -34.39
CA PRO A 460 -2.38 -50.00 -35.10
C PRO A 460 -3.38 -50.88 -35.87
N PRO A 461 -3.02 -51.35 -37.07
CA PRO A 461 -3.92 -52.18 -37.87
C PRO A 461 -4.18 -53.51 -37.18
N ASN A 462 -5.44 -53.92 -37.20
CA ASN A 462 -5.93 -55.21 -36.71
C ASN A 462 -5.02 -56.36 -37.16
N ARG A 463 -4.54 -57.16 -36.20
CA ARG A 463 -3.95 -58.47 -36.47
C ARG A 463 -5.05 -59.38 -37.06
N PRO A 464 -4.79 -60.09 -38.16
CA PRO A 464 -5.70 -61.11 -38.62
C PRO A 464 -5.59 -62.35 -37.71
N GLU A 465 -6.75 -62.83 -37.26
CA GLU A 465 -6.90 -64.19 -36.75
C GLU A 465 -6.50 -65.20 -37.84
N ASN A 466 -5.67 -66.20 -37.47
CA ASN A 466 -5.78 -67.59 -37.90
C ASN A 466 -4.58 -68.42 -37.42
N LYS A 467 -4.73 -69.11 -36.27
CA LYS A 467 -4.84 -70.58 -36.17
C LYS A 467 -4.91 -71.01 -34.70
#